data_AF-A0A1X7UDA1-F1
#
_entry.id   AF-A0A1X7UDA1-F1
#
_cell.length_a   1.000
_cell.length_b   1.000
_cell.length_c   1.000
_cell.angle_alpha   90.00
_cell.angle_beta   90.00
_cell.angle_gamma   90.00
#
_symmetry.space_group_name_H-M   'P 1'
#
loop_
_entity.id
_entity.type
_entity.pdbx_description
1 polymer ?
#
loop_
_entity_poly.entity_id
_entity_poly.type
_entity_poly.pdbx_seq_one_letter_code
_entity_poly.pdbx_strand_id
1 'polypeptide(L)' 'EDPLSMFIYAIGTIPLIRTIHHPTGGVKIWFADDSSACAPLSSLEKWLRKLMDVGPQFGYHPEPRKSFPVVKNNDI' A
#
# COMPACT_ATOMS: atom_id res chain seq x y z
N GLU A 1 5.55 20.23 8.67
CA GLU A 1 5.03 19.00 9.28
C GLU A 1 5.69 18.82 10.63
N ASP A 2 4.90 18.50 11.66
CA ASP A 2 5.41 18.25 13.00
C ASP A 2 6.04 16.84 13.07
N PRO A 3 7.32 16.71 13.44
CA PRO A 3 8.01 15.41 13.48
C PRO A 3 7.26 14.35 14.30
N LEU A 4 6.60 14.79 15.38
CA LEU A 4 5.83 13.93 16.28
C LEU A 4 4.59 13.34 15.60
N SER A 5 3.91 14.10 14.73
CA SER A 5 2.75 13.62 13.97
C SER A 5 3.13 12.52 12.99
N MET A 6 4.29 12.62 12.36
CA MET A 6 4.81 11.58 11.46
C MET A 6 5.14 10.28 12.20
N PHE A 7 5.67 10.36 13.42
CA PHE A 7 5.88 9.17 14.26
C PHE A 7 4.57 8.51 14.67
N ILE A 8 3.56 9.28 15.07
CA ILE A 8 2.24 8.74 15.44
C ILE A 8 1.60 8.06 14.22
N TYR A 9 1.70 8.68 13.04
CA TYR A 9 1.21 8.08 11.79
C TYR A 9 1.92 6.76 11.46
N ALA A 10 3.26 6.73 11.58
CA ALA A 10 4.03 5.51 11.36
C ALA A 10 3.59 4.39 12.32
N ILE A 11 3.35 4.70 13.60
CA ILE A 11 2.88 3.71 14.57
C ILE A 11 1.45 3.24 14.25
N GLY A 12 0.56 4.16 13.86
CA GLY A 12 -0.84 3.88 13.51
C GLY A 12 -0.99 2.99 12.27
N THR A 13 -0.04 3.06 11.35
CA THR A 13 -0.05 2.27 10.10
C THR A 13 0.58 0.87 10.24
N ILE A 14 1.42 0.61 11.25
CA ILE A 14 1.99 -0.73 11.53
C ILE A 14 0.92 -1.85 11.56
N PRO A 15 -0.21 -1.73 12.28
CA PRO A 15 -1.23 -2.78 12.29
C PRO A 15 -1.89 -3.00 10.92
N LEU A 16 -2.04 -1.96 10.09
CA LEU A 16 -2.50 -2.08 8.71
C LEU A 16 -1.50 -2.90 7.88
N ILE A 17 -0.21 -2.58 7.97
CA ILE A 17 0.88 -3.27 7.26
C ILE A 17 0.89 -4.77 7.60
N ARG A 18 0.63 -5.11 8.86
CA ARG A 18 0.53 -6.50 9.34
C ARG A 18 -0.74 -7.21 8.88
N THR A 19 -1.86 -6.50 8.80
CA THR A 19 -3.17 -7.05 8.41
C THR A 19 -3.26 -7.29 6.90
N ILE A 20 -2.61 -6.46 6.10
CA ILE A 20 -2.63 -6.56 4.64
C ILE A 20 -1.50 -7.46 4.15
N HIS A 21 -1.85 -8.69 3.79
CA HIS A 21 -0.93 -9.64 3.18
C HIS A 21 -0.52 -9.24 1.75
N HIS A 22 0.65 -9.73 1.31
CA HIS A 22 1.10 -9.50 -0.05
C HIS A 22 0.16 -10.22 -1.03
N PRO A 23 -0.18 -9.62 -2.17
CA PRO A 23 -1.11 -10.22 -3.15
C PRO A 23 -0.75 -11.66 -3.56
N THR A 24 0.54 -11.97 -3.66
CA THR A 24 1.08 -13.30 -4.04
C THR A 24 2.17 -13.85 -3.11
N GLY A 25 2.29 -13.34 -1.87
CA GLY A 25 3.32 -13.82 -0.91
C GLY A 25 4.76 -13.30 -1.11
N GLY A 26 4.98 -12.33 -1.99
CA GLY A 26 6.24 -11.59 -2.14
C GLY A 26 6.43 -10.42 -1.16
N VAL A 27 7.33 -9.51 -1.50
CA VAL A 27 7.72 -8.36 -0.67
C VAL A 27 6.81 -7.15 -0.94
N LYS A 28 6.30 -6.53 0.13
CA LYS A 28 5.64 -5.21 0.07
C LYS A 28 6.60 -4.17 0.60
N ILE A 29 6.65 -3.01 -0.04
CA ILE A 29 7.46 -1.87 0.38
C ILE A 29 6.51 -0.79 0.92
N TRP A 30 6.89 -0.19 2.05
CA TRP A 30 6.17 0.89 2.69
C TRP A 30 7.16 2.00 3.01
N PHE A 31 6.82 3.23 2.62
CA PHE A 31 7.62 4.41 2.90
C PHE A 31 6.67 5.57 3.19
N ALA A 32 6.62 6.02 4.45
CA ALA A 32 5.61 6.97 4.91
C ALA A 32 4.19 6.50 4.55
N ASP A 33 3.44 7.28 3.77
CA ASP A 33 2.12 6.93 3.23
C ASP A 33 2.19 6.21 1.87
N ASP A 34 3.34 6.15 1.22
CA ASP A 34 3.52 5.40 -0.02
C ASP A 34 3.66 3.90 0.25
N SER A 35 2.90 3.11 -0.51
CA SER A 35 2.99 1.66 -0.49
C SER A 35 3.14 1.10 -1.90
N SER A 36 3.88 0.01 -2.02
CA SER A 36 4.14 -0.64 -3.31
C SER A 36 4.26 -2.15 -3.15
N ALA A 37 3.79 -2.89 -4.15
CA ALA A 37 3.87 -4.34 -4.22
C ALA A 37 4.10 -4.77 -5.67
N CYS A 38 4.73 -5.93 -5.85
CA CYS A 38 4.97 -6.50 -7.18
C CYS A 38 4.18 -7.81 -7.32
N ALA A 39 3.18 -7.81 -8.20
CA ALA A 39 2.32 -8.96 -8.46
C ALA A 39 1.60 -8.81 -9.81
N PRO A 40 0.94 -9.87 -10.33
CA PRO A 40 0.07 -9.75 -11.49
C PRO A 40 -0.98 -8.64 -11.30
N LEU A 41 -1.31 -7.91 -12.36
CA LEU A 41 -2.19 -6.74 -12.32
C LEU A 41 -3.51 -7.01 -11.59
N SER A 42 -4.15 -8.15 -11.86
CA SER A 42 -5.41 -8.57 -11.21
C SER A 42 -5.27 -8.78 -9.70
N SER A 43 -4.08 -9.18 -9.23
CA SER A 43 -3.78 -9.34 -7.81
C SER A 43 -3.45 -8.00 -7.15
N LEU A 44 -2.74 -7.12 -7.86
CA LEU A 44 -2.49 -5.74 -7.41
C LEU A 44 -3.78 -4.94 -7.28
N GLU A 45 -4.71 -5.07 -8.22
CA GLU A 45 -6.01 -4.40 -8.15
C GLU A 45 -6.80 -4.84 -6.91
N LYS A 46 -6.88 -6.15 -6.65
CA LYS A 46 -7.53 -6.69 -5.44
C LYS A 46 -6.84 -6.20 -4.17
N TRP A 47 -5.53 -6.12 -4.18
CA TRP A 47 -4.74 -5.62 -3.06
C TRP A 47 -5.01 -4.13 -2.80
N LEU A 48 -5.02 -3.29 -3.83
CA LEU A 48 -5.36 -1.87 -3.73
C LEU A 48 -6.79 -1.67 -3.22
N ARG A 49 -7.77 -2.43 -3.74
CA ARG A 49 -9.16 -2.38 -3.25
C ARG A 49 -9.26 -2.74 -1.77
N LYS A 50 -8.53 -3.77 -1.32
CA LYS A 50 -8.48 -4.14 0.09
C LYS A 50 -7.81 -3.06 0.95
N LEU A 51 -6.78 -2.42 0.41
CA LEU A 51 -6.11 -1.29 1.06
C LEU A 51 -7.02 -0.07 1.20
N MET A 52 -7.88 0.20 0.22
CA MET A 52 -8.90 1.26 0.29
C MET A 52 -10.02 0.97 1.30
N ASP A 53 -10.41 -0.29 1.45
CA ASP A 53 -11.46 -0.70 2.38
C ASP A 53 -10.99 -0.71 3.85
N VAL A 54 -9.79 -1.25 4.08
CA VAL A 54 -9.24 -1.44 5.43
C VAL A 54 -8.41 -0.24 5.90
N GLY A 55 -7.73 0.46 4.97
CA GLY A 55 -6.83 1.58 5.26
C GLY A 55 -7.44 2.67 6.16
N PRO A 56 -8.66 3.17 5.87
CA PRO A 56 -9.26 4.26 6.64
C PRO A 56 -9.43 3.95 8.13
N GLN A 57 -9.58 2.67 8.50
CA GLN A 57 -9.69 2.24 9.90
C GLN A 57 -8.39 2.46 10.70
N PHE A 58 -7.27 2.65 9.99
CA PHE A 58 -5.92 2.86 10.56
C PHE A 58 -5.39 4.27 10.25
N GLY A 59 -6.23 5.17 9.76
CA GLY A 59 -5.82 6.53 9.36
C GLY A 59 -5.06 6.59 8.02
N TYR A 60 -4.95 5.47 7.30
CA TYR A 60 -4.31 5.39 5.98
C TYR A 60 -5.36 5.62 4.90
N HIS A 61 -5.21 6.65 4.09
CA HIS A 61 -6.19 7.03 3.07
C HIS A 61 -5.55 6.93 1.68
N PRO A 62 -5.61 5.76 1.02
CA PRO A 62 -5.01 5.59 -0.29
C PRO A 62 -5.76 6.43 -1.31
N GLU A 63 -5.03 7.19 -2.11
CA GLU A 63 -5.58 7.95 -3.22
C GLU A 63 -5.42 7.17 -4.54
N PRO A 64 -6.42 6.41 -4.99
CA PRO A 64 -6.30 5.57 -6.20
C PRO A 64 -6.01 6.39 -7.47
N ARG A 65 -6.35 7.69 -7.47
CA ARG A 65 -6.03 8.62 -8.57
C ARG A 65 -4.54 8.90 -8.72
N LYS A 66 -3.77 8.73 -7.64
CA LYS A 66 -2.31 8.90 -7.60
C LYS A 66 -1.56 7.56 -7.65
N SER A 67 -2.26 6.43 -7.58
CA SER A 67 -1.67 5.09 -7.65
C SER A 67 -1.62 4.59 -9.09
N PHE A 68 -0.43 4.27 -9.59
CA PHE A 68 -0.22 3.82 -10.97
C PHE A 68 0.30 2.38 -11.02
N PRO A 69 -0.29 1.49 -11.83
CA PRO A 69 0.29 0.19 -12.10
C PRO A 69 1.51 0.35 -13.03
N VAL A 70 2.69 -0.07 -12.56
CA VAL A 70 3.90 -0.12 -13.39
C VAL A 70 4.03 -1.53 -13.95
N VAL A 71 3.93 -1.65 -15.27
CA VAL A 71 4.11 -2.92 -15.98
C VAL A 71 5.49 -2.94 -16.63
N LYS A 72 6.20 -4.06 -16.52
CA LYS A 72 7.41 -4.29 -17.32
C LYS A 72 6.95 -4.54 -18.75
N ASN A 73 7.46 -3.76 -19.70
CA ASN A 73 7.26 -4.07 -21.12
C ASN A 73 7.93 -5.42 -21.39
N ASN A 74 7.16 -6.38 -21.91
CA ASN A 74 7.76 -7.56 -22.55
C ASN A 74 8.24 -7.09 -23.92
N ASP A 75 9.40 -6.45 -23.97
CA ASP A 75 10.13 -6.30 -25.23
C ASP A 75 10.54 -7.71 -25.66
N ILE A 76 9.83 -8.25 -26.66
CA ILE A 76 10.17 -9.48 -27.40
C ILE A 76 11.14 -9.08 -28.51
#